data_AF-A0A9P9J3R3-F1
#
_entry.id   AF-A0A9P9J3R3-F1
#
_cell.length_a   1.000
_cell.length_b   1.000
_cell.length_c   1.000
_cell.angle_alpha   90.00
_cell.angle_beta   90.00
_cell.angle_gamma   90.00
#
_symmetry.space_group_name_H-M   'P 1'
#
loop_
_entity.id
_entity.type
_entity.pdbx_description
1 polymer ?
#
loop_
_entity_poly.entity_id
_entity_poly.type
_entity_poly.pdbx_seq_one_letter_code
_entity_poly.pdbx_strand_id
1 'polypeptide(L)'
;MRANSLYDEQGLIPDPLVLADKALHSRMKRNGANAYATSALLQLEPLVDTIIERLLWSPDTFAYSGKMCDIGQHLRFFSIDAIFAMTFGNDLNFVDKGDESGNIKMLQDSLQYLSTLAFPPSASKKRALDRISDWPSPLASSIAERQSLLSQRDAVLQGVIDALDAPCTFLKRLLLNQEKSPASITDRELNTHVFGNIITGGDTTITAMRAILANLIQYPEVAEGVLAELREAGCDRQTIVP
;
A
#
# COMPACT_ATOMS: atom_id res chain seq x y z
N MET A 1 -7.17 32.06 -15.45
CA MET A 1 -6.46 30.81 -15.82
C MET A 1 -5.07 30.85 -15.18
N ARG A 2 -4.54 29.71 -14.71
CA ARG A 2 -3.30 29.54 -13.91
C ARG A 2 -3.38 29.88 -12.41
N ALA A 3 -3.45 28.83 -11.59
CA ALA A 3 -2.88 28.74 -10.24
C ALA A 3 -2.53 27.26 -9.98
N ASN A 4 -1.33 26.95 -9.49
CA ASN A 4 -0.88 25.62 -9.04
C ASN A 4 -0.99 24.43 -10.03
N SER A 5 -0.53 24.61 -11.27
CA SER A 5 -0.40 23.55 -12.30
C SER A 5 0.65 22.44 -12.00
N LEU A 6 0.51 21.22 -12.55
CA LEU A 6 1.44 20.10 -12.35
C LEU A 6 1.57 18.96 -13.41
N TYR A 7 0.83 18.79 -14.51
CA TYR A 7 -0.16 19.62 -15.22
C TYR A 7 -1.24 18.75 -15.88
N ASP A 8 -2.49 19.19 -15.70
CA ASP A 8 -3.68 18.87 -16.50
C ASP A 8 -3.48 19.22 -18.00
N GLU A 9 -4.25 18.71 -18.97
CA GLU A 9 -5.59 18.11 -18.90
C GLU A 9 -5.61 16.63 -18.46
N GLN A 10 -5.24 15.69 -19.35
CA GLN A 10 -5.16 14.25 -19.01
C GLN A 10 -3.79 13.82 -18.44
N GLY A 11 -2.78 14.69 -18.54
CA GLY A 11 -1.58 14.64 -17.70
C GLY A 11 -1.94 14.87 -16.22
N LEU A 12 -1.04 14.45 -15.31
CA LEU A 12 -1.20 14.46 -13.84
C LEU A 12 -1.96 15.72 -13.35
N ILE A 13 -3.12 15.64 -12.69
CA ILE A 13 -3.37 15.03 -11.37
C ILE A 13 -4.82 14.48 -11.33
N PRO A 14 -5.22 13.63 -10.35
CA PRO A 14 -5.47 14.14 -9.00
C PRO A 14 -5.15 13.14 -7.88
N ASP A 15 -4.00 13.32 -7.22
CA ASP A 15 -3.61 12.59 -6.02
C ASP A 15 -3.80 13.51 -4.81
N PRO A 16 -4.66 13.16 -3.83
CA PRO A 16 -4.84 13.92 -2.59
C PRO A 16 -3.53 14.33 -1.90
N LEU A 17 -2.44 13.56 -2.06
CA LEU A 17 -1.14 13.84 -1.45
C LEU A 17 -0.43 15.08 -2.02
N VAL A 18 -0.71 15.46 -3.28
CA VAL A 18 -0.05 16.59 -3.97
C VAL A 18 -1.00 17.68 -4.46
N LEU A 19 -2.30 17.55 -4.20
CA LEU A 19 -3.33 18.52 -4.59
C LEU A 19 -3.24 19.82 -3.78
N ALA A 20 -2.87 20.91 -4.45
CA ALA A 20 -2.85 22.24 -3.86
C ALA A 20 -4.25 22.93 -3.81
N ASP A 21 -5.21 22.48 -4.62
CA ASP A 21 -6.60 22.96 -4.53
C ASP A 21 -7.33 22.25 -3.37
N LYS A 22 -7.67 23.04 -2.34
CA LYS A 22 -8.38 22.59 -1.14
C LYS A 22 -9.77 22.05 -1.44
N ALA A 23 -10.48 22.56 -2.45
CA ALA A 23 -11.82 22.10 -2.78
C ALA A 23 -11.77 20.71 -3.44
N LEU A 24 -10.91 20.55 -4.45
CA LEU A 24 -10.65 19.27 -5.11
C LEU A 24 -10.09 18.22 -4.13
N HIS A 25 -9.10 18.57 -3.31
CA HIS A 25 -8.57 17.71 -2.26
C HIS A 25 -9.66 17.23 -1.30
N SER A 26 -10.51 18.15 -0.80
CA SER A 26 -11.57 17.81 0.16
C SER A 26 -12.64 16.91 -0.47
N ARG A 27 -12.98 17.12 -1.75
CA ARG A 27 -13.89 16.25 -2.50
C ARG A 27 -13.35 14.83 -2.57
N MET A 28 -12.11 14.67 -3.05
CA MET A 28 -11.48 13.36 -3.20
C MET A 28 -11.30 12.64 -1.87
N LYS A 29 -10.72 13.32 -0.87
CA LYS A 29 -10.54 12.75 0.47
C LYS A 29 -11.85 12.22 1.03
N ARG A 30 -12.95 12.98 0.92
CA ARG A 30 -14.27 12.56 1.41
C ARG A 30 -14.79 11.31 0.69
N ASN A 31 -14.57 11.20 -0.62
CA ASN A 31 -15.12 10.11 -1.42
C ASN A 31 -14.37 8.78 -1.23
N GLY A 32 -13.09 8.82 -0.83
CA GLY A 32 -12.32 7.64 -0.40
C GLY A 32 -12.33 7.34 1.11
N ALA A 33 -12.79 8.28 1.95
CA ALA A 33 -12.64 8.18 3.41
C ALA A 33 -13.29 6.94 4.05
N ASN A 34 -14.38 6.42 3.48
CA ASN A 34 -15.08 5.26 4.06
C ASN A 34 -14.30 3.94 3.95
N ALA A 35 -13.28 3.88 3.07
CA ALA A 35 -12.38 2.73 2.97
C ALA A 35 -11.26 2.73 4.02
N TYR A 36 -11.08 3.84 4.73
CA TYR A 36 -10.17 3.98 5.88
C TYR A 36 -10.89 3.97 7.24
N ALA A 37 -12.21 3.71 7.26
CA ALA A 37 -12.97 3.62 8.51
C ALA A 37 -12.57 2.35 9.28
N THR A 38 -12.49 2.42 10.62
CA THR A 38 -12.09 1.28 11.46
C THR A 38 -12.92 0.01 11.18
N SER A 39 -14.25 0.15 11.01
CA SER A 39 -15.13 -0.97 10.67
C SER A 39 -14.91 -1.56 9.27
N ALA A 40 -14.26 -0.83 8.36
CA ALA A 40 -13.79 -1.35 7.08
C ALA A 40 -12.44 -2.07 7.24
N LEU A 41 -11.54 -1.55 8.08
CA LEU A 41 -10.22 -2.14 8.34
C LEU A 41 -10.33 -3.49 9.07
N LEU A 42 -11.21 -3.61 10.07
CA LEU A 42 -11.49 -4.88 10.76
C LEU A 42 -11.95 -6.00 9.80
N GLN A 43 -12.60 -5.66 8.68
CA GLN A 43 -13.02 -6.64 7.67
C GLN A 43 -11.84 -7.18 6.84
N LEU A 44 -10.67 -6.54 6.92
CA LEU A 44 -9.47 -6.89 6.16
C LEU A 44 -8.42 -7.62 7.00
N GLU A 45 -8.57 -7.68 8.33
CA GLU A 45 -7.64 -8.38 9.23
C GLU A 45 -7.35 -9.83 8.76
N PRO A 46 -8.35 -10.67 8.40
CA PRO A 46 -8.08 -12.04 7.95
C PRO A 46 -7.23 -12.15 6.68
N LEU A 47 -7.18 -11.10 5.85
CA LEU A 47 -6.29 -11.07 4.69
C LEU A 47 -4.84 -10.83 5.10
N VAL A 48 -4.62 -10.03 6.16
CA VAL A 48 -3.29 -9.69 6.67
C VAL A 48 -2.74 -10.81 7.55
N ASP A 49 -3.59 -11.47 8.35
CA ASP A 49 -3.20 -12.56 9.26
C ASP A 49 -2.44 -13.68 8.52
N THR A 50 -2.94 -14.12 7.35
CA THR A 50 -2.27 -15.14 6.50
C THR A 50 -0.86 -14.73 5.99
N ILE A 51 -0.56 -13.43 6.01
CA ILE A 51 0.73 -12.86 5.60
C ILE A 51 1.62 -12.68 6.83
N ILE A 52 1.04 -12.37 8.00
CA ILE A 52 1.73 -12.39 9.29
C ILE A 52 2.24 -13.80 9.60
N GLU A 53 1.42 -14.84 9.44
CA GLU A 53 1.83 -16.25 9.62
C GLU A 53 3.03 -16.62 8.75
N ARG A 54 2.98 -16.29 7.45
CA ARG A 54 4.11 -16.49 6.51
C ARG A 54 5.36 -15.71 6.93
N LEU A 55 5.20 -14.45 7.37
CA LEU A 55 6.32 -13.63 7.85
C LEU A 55 6.96 -14.26 9.10
N LEU A 56 6.16 -14.74 10.06
CA LEU A 56 6.65 -15.35 11.30
C LEU A 56 7.35 -16.68 11.05
N TRP A 57 6.90 -17.48 10.07
CA TRP A 57 7.55 -18.72 9.66
C TRP A 57 8.87 -18.51 8.90
N SER A 58 9.04 -17.35 8.25
CA SER A 58 10.18 -17.10 7.37
C SER A 58 11.54 -17.17 8.11
N PRO A 59 11.77 -16.48 9.26
CA PRO A 59 13.00 -16.58 10.04
C PRO A 59 13.40 -18.01 10.45
N ASP A 60 12.44 -18.86 10.83
CA ASP A 60 12.73 -20.24 11.24
C ASP A 60 13.33 -21.06 10.08
N THR A 61 12.87 -20.82 8.86
CA THR A 61 13.44 -21.43 7.64
C THR A 61 14.91 -21.04 7.43
N PHE A 62 15.30 -19.81 7.77
CA PHE A 62 16.70 -19.39 7.75
C PHE A 62 17.52 -19.98 8.91
N ALA A 63 16.93 -20.07 10.10
CA ALA A 63 17.56 -20.70 11.26
C ALA A 63 17.87 -22.18 11.02
N TYR A 64 16.93 -22.96 10.49
CA TYR A 64 17.14 -24.37 10.14
C TYR A 64 18.16 -24.57 9.00
N SER A 65 18.25 -23.64 8.05
CA SER A 65 19.18 -23.74 6.92
C SER A 65 20.56 -23.12 7.19
N GLY A 66 20.77 -22.50 8.35
CA GLY A 66 22.04 -21.85 8.72
C GLY A 66 22.38 -20.62 7.86
N LYS A 67 21.40 -20.05 7.16
CA LYS A 67 21.57 -18.88 6.27
C LYS A 67 21.27 -17.59 7.02
N MET A 68 21.91 -16.48 6.61
CA MET A 68 21.54 -15.16 7.10
C MET A 68 20.16 -14.75 6.57
N CYS A 69 19.29 -14.30 7.46
CA CYS A 69 18.00 -13.69 7.12
C CYS A 69 18.13 -12.16 7.12
N ASP A 70 17.83 -11.51 5.99
CA ASP A 70 17.63 -10.06 5.98
C ASP A 70 16.19 -9.75 6.41
N ILE A 71 15.97 -9.70 7.73
CA ILE A 71 14.66 -9.35 8.32
C ILE A 71 14.16 -8.02 7.76
N GLY A 72 15.04 -7.06 7.46
CA GLY A 72 14.69 -5.78 6.86
C GLY A 72 14.08 -5.89 5.45
N GLN A 73 14.44 -6.94 4.72
CA GLN A 73 13.85 -7.29 3.42
C GLN A 73 12.55 -8.11 3.57
N HIS A 74 12.48 -9.03 4.53
CA HIS A 74 11.23 -9.78 4.80
C HIS A 74 10.09 -8.87 5.31
N LEU A 75 10.38 -7.87 6.15
CA LEU A 75 9.43 -6.83 6.53
C LEU A 75 8.96 -5.99 5.33
N ARG A 76 9.82 -5.81 4.33
CA ARG A 76 9.51 -5.12 3.07
C ARG A 76 8.56 -5.95 2.21
N PHE A 77 8.82 -7.24 2.07
CA PHE A 77 7.90 -8.17 1.41
C PHE A 77 6.53 -8.18 2.10
N PHE A 78 6.49 -8.40 3.42
CA PHE A 78 5.25 -8.40 4.21
C PHE A 78 4.42 -7.12 4.03
N SER A 79 5.02 -5.93 4.12
CA SER A 79 4.26 -4.67 4.05
C SER A 79 3.65 -4.43 2.67
N ILE A 80 4.33 -4.88 1.61
CA ILE A 80 3.84 -4.76 0.24
C ILE A 80 2.74 -5.80 0.01
N ASP A 81 2.95 -7.05 0.41
CA ASP A 81 1.92 -8.09 0.35
C ASP A 81 0.66 -7.69 1.13
N ALA A 82 0.81 -7.13 2.34
CA ALA A 82 -0.30 -6.67 3.18
C ALA A 82 -1.09 -5.51 2.53
N ILE A 83 -0.41 -4.47 2.03
CA ILE A 83 -1.14 -3.36 1.37
C ILE A 83 -1.78 -3.81 0.05
N PHE A 84 -1.19 -4.76 -0.68
CA PHE A 84 -1.81 -5.39 -1.85
C PHE A 84 -3.04 -6.21 -1.47
N ALA A 85 -2.97 -7.06 -0.45
CA ALA A 85 -4.09 -7.87 0.01
C ALA A 85 -5.24 -6.98 0.54
N MET A 86 -4.96 -5.96 1.34
CA MET A 86 -5.99 -4.99 1.77
C MET A 86 -6.59 -4.21 0.60
N THR A 87 -5.80 -3.93 -0.44
CA THR A 87 -6.25 -3.13 -1.59
C THR A 87 -7.06 -3.96 -2.59
N PHE A 88 -6.62 -5.18 -2.88
CA PHE A 88 -7.08 -6.01 -3.99
C PHE A 88 -7.64 -7.39 -3.57
N GLY A 89 -7.53 -7.77 -2.30
CA GLY A 89 -7.95 -9.09 -1.80
C GLY A 89 -6.96 -10.22 -2.03
N ASN A 90 -5.80 -9.94 -2.65
CA ASN A 90 -4.72 -10.91 -2.89
C ASN A 90 -3.36 -10.21 -2.75
N ASP A 91 -2.38 -10.88 -2.16
CA ASP A 91 -0.98 -10.45 -2.11
C ASP A 91 -0.20 -10.80 -3.40
N LEU A 92 1.06 -10.34 -3.51
CA LEU A 92 1.96 -10.67 -4.61
C LEU A 92 2.84 -11.91 -4.30
N ASN A 93 2.68 -12.46 -3.10
CA ASN A 93 3.46 -13.51 -2.50
C ASN A 93 4.98 -13.26 -2.51
N PHE A 94 5.36 -12.05 -2.14
CA PHE A 94 6.77 -11.69 -1.93
C PHE A 94 7.35 -12.29 -0.65
N VAL A 95 6.55 -12.59 0.38
CA VAL A 95 7.07 -13.23 1.61
C VAL A 95 7.62 -14.63 1.32
N ASP A 96 6.96 -15.43 0.48
CA ASP A 96 7.44 -16.79 0.14
C ASP A 96 8.44 -16.79 -1.03
N LYS A 97 8.23 -15.94 -2.06
CA LYS A 97 8.98 -16.00 -3.33
C LYS A 97 10.00 -14.89 -3.52
N GLY A 98 9.91 -13.80 -2.76
CA GLY A 98 10.61 -12.55 -3.02
C GLY A 98 10.10 -11.83 -4.29
N ASP A 99 10.80 -10.75 -4.66
CA ASP A 99 10.46 -9.94 -5.83
C ASP A 99 11.22 -10.39 -7.08
N GLU A 100 10.77 -11.50 -7.68
CA GLU A 100 11.29 -12.01 -8.96
C GLU A 100 11.00 -11.05 -10.14
N SER A 101 10.01 -10.16 -9.99
CA SER A 101 9.50 -9.31 -11.09
C SER A 101 10.09 -7.89 -11.11
N GLY A 102 10.82 -7.48 -10.08
CA GLY A 102 11.36 -6.11 -9.93
C GLY A 102 10.30 -5.05 -9.58
N ASN A 103 9.13 -5.47 -9.09
CA ASN A 103 8.00 -4.61 -8.74
C ASN A 103 8.32 -3.69 -7.55
N ILE A 104 9.15 -4.12 -6.60
CA ILE A 104 9.55 -3.31 -5.45
C ILE A 104 10.38 -2.11 -5.93
N LYS A 105 11.30 -2.34 -6.88
CA LYS A 105 12.09 -1.27 -7.46
C LYS A 105 11.19 -0.26 -8.19
N MET A 106 10.21 -0.75 -8.97
CA MET A 106 9.21 0.11 -9.61
C MET A 106 8.46 0.99 -8.59
N LEU A 107 8.05 0.44 -7.44
CA LEU A 107 7.38 1.20 -6.36
C LEU A 107 8.32 2.25 -5.73
N GLN A 108 9.58 1.91 -5.48
CA GLN A 108 10.58 2.84 -4.94
C GLN A 108 10.86 4.02 -5.89
N ASP A 109 11.06 3.72 -7.18
CA ASP A 109 11.27 4.74 -8.21
C ASP A 109 10.01 5.62 -8.41
N SER A 110 8.81 5.05 -8.19
CA SER A 110 7.54 5.78 -8.16
C SER A 110 7.48 6.82 -7.04
N LEU A 111 7.92 6.45 -5.83
CA LEU A 111 8.00 7.38 -4.69
C LEU A 111 9.09 8.45 -4.92
N GLN A 112 10.22 8.09 -5.54
CA GLN A 112 11.27 9.02 -5.94
C GLN A 112 10.74 10.07 -6.93
N TYR A 113 9.89 9.67 -7.88
CA TYR A 113 9.19 10.60 -8.78
C TYR A 113 8.22 11.53 -8.02
N LEU A 114 7.33 10.99 -7.19
CA LEU A 114 6.37 11.79 -6.42
C LEU A 114 7.07 12.83 -5.53
N SER A 115 8.16 12.45 -4.86
CA SER A 115 8.96 13.38 -4.05
C SER A 115 9.54 14.53 -4.90
N THR A 116 9.97 14.25 -6.14
CA THR A 116 10.47 15.26 -7.08
C THR A 116 9.38 16.23 -7.52
N LEU A 117 8.13 15.77 -7.66
CA LEU A 117 6.99 16.63 -7.99
C LEU A 117 6.59 17.56 -6.84
N ALA A 118 6.75 17.12 -5.59
CA ALA A 118 6.37 17.88 -4.39
C ALA A 118 7.23 19.14 -4.15
N PHE A 119 8.47 19.19 -4.65
CA PHE A 119 9.33 20.37 -4.48
C PHE A 119 8.85 21.61 -5.28
N PRO A 120 9.00 22.83 -4.74
CA PRO A 120 8.57 24.05 -5.42
C PRO A 120 9.33 24.29 -6.73
N PRO A 121 8.70 24.94 -7.74
CA PRO A 121 9.28 25.08 -9.07
C PRO A 121 10.49 26.02 -9.09
N SER A 122 11.66 25.45 -9.36
CA SER A 122 12.91 26.16 -9.62
C SER A 122 13.56 25.66 -10.92
N ALA A 123 14.66 26.28 -11.36
CA ALA A 123 15.35 25.88 -12.60
C ALA A 123 15.87 24.43 -12.58
N SER A 124 16.07 23.81 -11.40
CA SER A 124 16.42 22.38 -11.30
C SER A 124 15.22 21.47 -11.54
N LYS A 125 13.98 21.90 -11.23
CA LYS A 125 12.75 21.11 -11.45
C LYS A 125 12.56 20.79 -12.93
N LYS A 126 12.89 21.69 -13.85
CA LYS A 126 12.84 21.41 -15.30
C LYS A 126 13.79 20.27 -15.68
N ARG A 127 15.07 20.35 -15.30
CA ARG A 127 16.07 19.28 -15.54
C ARG A 127 15.73 17.95 -14.86
N ALA A 128 15.03 17.98 -13.72
CA ALA A 128 14.56 16.78 -13.04
C ALA A 128 13.37 16.16 -13.78
N LEU A 129 12.39 16.97 -14.19
CA LEU A 129 11.25 16.53 -15.01
C LEU A 129 11.71 16.01 -16.38
N ASP A 130 12.64 16.67 -17.06
CA ASP A 130 13.21 16.24 -18.34
C ASP A 130 13.92 14.87 -18.20
N ARG A 131 14.49 14.55 -17.03
CA ARG A 131 15.13 13.25 -16.73
C ARG A 131 14.15 12.14 -16.35
N ILE A 132 12.92 12.49 -15.99
CA ILE A 132 11.88 11.55 -15.56
C ILE A 132 10.73 11.49 -16.59
N SER A 133 10.79 12.27 -17.68
CA SER A 133 9.83 12.16 -18.80
C SER A 133 9.98 10.87 -19.59
N ASP A 134 11.17 10.26 -19.57
CA ASP A 134 11.45 8.93 -20.13
C ASP A 134 11.01 7.79 -19.19
N TRP A 135 10.60 8.10 -17.96
CA TRP A 135 10.11 7.10 -17.02
C TRP A 135 8.69 6.69 -17.40
N PRO A 136 8.37 5.39 -17.55
CA PRO A 136 6.99 4.96 -17.70
C PRO A 136 6.22 5.43 -16.47
N SER A 137 5.21 6.30 -16.66
CA SER A 137 4.52 6.98 -15.55
C SER A 137 4.26 6.01 -14.40
N PRO A 138 4.52 6.35 -13.13
CA PRO A 138 4.25 5.43 -12.02
C PRO A 138 2.76 5.14 -11.79
N LEU A 139 1.86 5.78 -12.55
CA LEU A 139 0.44 5.38 -12.68
C LEU A 139 0.23 4.27 -13.73
N ALA A 140 1.24 3.99 -14.56
CA ALA A 140 1.30 2.85 -15.47
C ALA A 140 1.69 1.59 -14.68
N SER A 141 0.74 1.18 -13.83
CA SER A 141 0.73 -0.01 -12.97
C SER A 141 1.45 -1.24 -13.55
N SER A 142 1.96 -2.09 -12.66
CA SER A 142 2.39 -3.43 -13.04
C SER A 142 1.26 -4.22 -13.71
N ILE A 143 1.60 -5.27 -14.47
CA ILE A 143 0.61 -6.11 -15.15
C ILE A 143 -0.37 -6.72 -14.12
N ALA A 144 0.14 -7.14 -12.96
CA ALA A 144 -0.66 -7.69 -11.87
C ALA A 144 -1.68 -6.68 -11.31
N GLU A 145 -1.26 -5.43 -11.07
CA GLU A 145 -2.15 -4.35 -10.62
C GLU A 145 -3.27 -4.08 -11.63
N ARG A 146 -2.95 -3.95 -12.93
CA ARG A 146 -3.97 -3.72 -13.98
C ARG A 146 -4.94 -4.88 -14.09
N GLN A 147 -4.42 -6.12 -14.05
CA GLN A 147 -5.24 -7.31 -14.16
C GLN A 147 -6.19 -7.47 -12.96
N SER A 148 -5.73 -7.14 -11.75
CA SER A 148 -6.54 -7.14 -10.53
C SER A 148 -7.58 -6.01 -10.50
N LEU A 149 -7.23 -4.82 -11.00
CA LEU A 149 -8.15 -3.70 -11.18
C LEU A 149 -9.28 -4.06 -12.15
N LEU A 150 -8.92 -4.60 -13.32
CA LEU A 150 -9.89 -4.97 -14.36
C LEU A 150 -10.80 -6.12 -13.89
N SER A 151 -10.25 -7.18 -13.29
CA SER A 151 -11.06 -8.32 -12.84
C SER A 151 -12.07 -7.95 -11.75
N GLN A 152 -11.67 -7.12 -10.77
CA GLN A 152 -12.58 -6.65 -9.73
C GLN A 152 -13.63 -5.68 -10.27
N ARG A 153 -13.25 -4.77 -11.18
CA ARG A 153 -14.21 -3.88 -11.85
C ARG A 153 -15.23 -4.66 -12.67
N ASP A 154 -14.80 -5.68 -13.42
CA ASP A 154 -15.69 -6.47 -14.25
C ASP A 154 -16.63 -7.35 -13.39
N ALA A 155 -16.14 -7.88 -12.26
CA ALA A 155 -16.99 -8.56 -11.26
C ALA A 155 -18.02 -7.63 -10.59
N VAL A 156 -17.67 -6.35 -10.38
CA VAL A 156 -18.60 -5.31 -9.92
C VAL A 156 -19.69 -5.06 -10.95
N LEU A 157 -19.31 -4.77 -12.19
CA LEU A 157 -20.26 -4.45 -13.26
C LEU A 157 -21.21 -5.62 -13.62
N GLN A 158 -20.82 -6.86 -13.32
CA GLN A 158 -21.65 -8.05 -13.51
C GLN A 158 -22.58 -8.35 -12.33
N GLY A 159 -22.53 -7.57 -11.22
CA GLY A 159 -23.33 -7.82 -10.02
C GLY A 159 -22.95 -9.08 -9.25
N VAL A 160 -21.77 -9.65 -9.52
CA VAL A 160 -21.29 -10.91 -8.90
C VAL A 160 -20.73 -10.68 -7.49
N ILE A 161 -20.56 -9.42 -7.07
CA ILE A 161 -20.06 -9.00 -5.75
C ILE A 161 -20.72 -9.73 -4.58
N ASP A 162 -22.06 -9.83 -4.61
CA ASP A 162 -22.86 -10.31 -3.48
C ASP A 162 -22.83 -11.86 -3.36
N ALA A 163 -22.16 -12.56 -4.28
CA ALA A 163 -22.17 -14.02 -4.39
C ALA A 163 -20.95 -14.71 -3.76
N LEU A 164 -20.04 -13.99 -3.09
CA LEU A 164 -18.86 -14.54 -2.42
C LEU A 164 -18.64 -13.85 -1.07
N ASP A 165 -18.38 -14.63 -0.01
CA ASP A 165 -18.03 -14.19 1.35
C ASP A 165 -16.65 -13.47 1.45
N ALA A 166 -16.18 -12.88 0.35
CA ALA A 166 -14.90 -12.21 0.24
C ALA A 166 -14.94 -10.81 0.88
N PRO A 167 -13.94 -10.45 1.72
CA PRO A 167 -13.79 -9.14 2.34
C PRO A 167 -14.04 -7.94 1.41
N CYS A 168 -14.59 -6.86 1.98
CA CYS A 168 -14.83 -5.62 1.24
C CYS A 168 -13.55 -4.77 1.16
N THR A 169 -12.66 -5.17 0.24
CA THR A 169 -11.36 -4.56 -0.07
C THR A 169 -11.44 -3.07 -0.37
N PHE A 170 -10.31 -2.38 -0.28
CA PHE A 170 -10.23 -0.96 -0.62
C PHE A 170 -10.78 -0.65 -2.02
N LEU A 171 -10.31 -1.40 -3.03
CA LEU A 171 -10.77 -1.25 -4.41
C LEU A 171 -12.26 -1.55 -4.56
N LYS A 172 -12.74 -2.69 -4.03
CA LYS A 172 -14.15 -3.09 -4.06
C LYS A 172 -15.05 -2.00 -3.47
N ARG A 173 -14.62 -1.34 -2.38
CA ARG A 173 -15.37 -0.25 -1.75
C ARG A 173 -15.38 1.04 -2.57
N LEU A 174 -14.27 1.41 -3.21
CA LEU A 174 -14.24 2.56 -4.12
C LEU A 174 -15.08 2.32 -5.38
N LEU A 175 -15.08 1.10 -5.92
CA LEU A 175 -15.94 0.69 -7.04
C LEU A 175 -17.43 0.77 -6.66
N LEU A 176 -17.82 0.29 -5.48
CA LEU A 176 -19.18 0.44 -4.94
C LEU A 176 -19.58 1.91 -4.67
N ASN A 177 -18.63 2.77 -4.29
CA ASN A 177 -18.87 4.22 -4.17
C ASN A 177 -19.08 4.85 -5.56
N GLN A 178 -18.26 4.46 -6.54
CA GLN A 178 -18.34 4.92 -7.93
C GLN A 178 -19.67 4.49 -8.58
N GLU A 179 -20.10 3.24 -8.42
CA GLU A 179 -21.37 2.73 -8.96
C GLU A 179 -22.57 3.55 -8.44
N LYS A 180 -22.61 3.83 -7.14
CA LYS A 180 -23.67 4.62 -6.49
C LYS A 180 -23.68 6.09 -6.92
N SER A 181 -22.53 6.64 -7.32
CA SER A 181 -22.41 8.01 -7.79
C SER A 181 -21.22 8.15 -8.75
N PRO A 182 -21.40 7.89 -10.06
CA PRO A 182 -20.28 7.87 -11.02
C PRO A 182 -19.56 9.21 -11.16
N ALA A 183 -20.24 10.33 -10.87
CA ALA A 183 -19.65 11.66 -10.82
C ALA A 183 -18.82 11.95 -9.55
N SER A 184 -18.79 11.04 -8.57
CA SER A 184 -18.05 11.21 -7.31
C SER A 184 -16.61 10.71 -7.38
N ILE A 185 -16.36 9.63 -8.11
CA ILE A 185 -15.02 9.04 -8.32
C ILE A 185 -14.92 8.68 -9.80
N THR A 186 -14.07 9.39 -10.54
CA THR A 186 -13.74 9.03 -11.93
C THR A 186 -12.80 7.82 -11.96
N ASP A 187 -12.74 7.06 -13.07
CA ASP A 187 -11.78 5.94 -13.22
C ASP A 187 -10.33 6.38 -12.98
N ARG A 188 -10.04 7.64 -13.30
CA ARG A 188 -8.75 8.27 -13.05
C ARG A 188 -8.48 8.50 -11.56
N GLU A 189 -9.49 8.96 -10.82
CA GLU A 189 -9.44 9.13 -9.37
C GLU A 189 -9.39 7.79 -8.64
N LEU A 190 -10.13 6.78 -9.12
CA LEU A 190 -10.12 5.41 -8.63
C LEU A 190 -8.69 4.84 -8.67
N ASN A 191 -8.07 4.86 -9.86
CA ASN A 191 -6.69 4.45 -10.05
C ASN A 191 -5.74 5.22 -9.11
N THR A 192 -5.89 6.55 -9.03
CA THR A 192 -5.00 7.35 -8.19
C THR A 192 -5.14 7.05 -6.69
N HIS A 193 -6.36 6.82 -6.20
CA HIS A 193 -6.58 6.37 -4.83
C HIS A 193 -5.94 5.00 -4.56
N VAL A 194 -6.06 4.04 -5.48
CA VAL A 194 -5.47 2.70 -5.37
C VAL A 194 -3.95 2.74 -5.34
N PHE A 195 -3.30 3.43 -6.30
CA PHE A 195 -1.84 3.52 -6.35
C PHE A 195 -1.26 4.37 -5.22
N GLY A 196 -1.91 5.48 -4.86
CA GLY A 196 -1.55 6.28 -3.71
C GLY A 196 -1.59 5.48 -2.40
N ASN A 197 -2.57 4.59 -2.24
CA ASN A 197 -2.69 3.70 -1.08
C ASN A 197 -1.51 2.72 -0.99
N ILE A 198 -1.15 2.08 -2.10
CA ILE A 198 -0.05 1.10 -2.17
C ILE A 198 1.30 1.78 -1.89
N ILE A 199 1.61 2.86 -2.61
CA ILE A 199 2.90 3.56 -2.51
C ILE A 199 3.10 4.15 -1.11
N THR A 200 2.04 4.76 -0.54
CA THR A 200 2.14 5.41 0.78
C THR A 200 2.11 4.38 1.92
N GLY A 201 1.24 3.38 1.84
CA GLY A 201 1.05 2.38 2.89
C GLY A 201 2.22 1.41 3.03
N GLY A 202 2.81 0.96 1.92
CA GLY A 202 3.94 0.03 1.92
C GLY A 202 5.19 0.61 2.60
N ASP A 203 5.84 1.60 1.97
CA ASP A 203 7.16 2.08 2.42
C ASP A 203 7.16 2.70 3.82
N THR A 204 6.10 3.41 4.22
CA THR A 204 6.03 4.02 5.55
C THR A 204 5.94 2.98 6.67
N THR A 205 5.16 1.91 6.46
CA THR A 205 5.02 0.81 7.42
C THR A 205 6.33 0.02 7.57
N ILE A 206 7.05 -0.20 6.46
CA ILE A 206 8.39 -0.85 6.47
C ILE A 206 9.35 -0.03 7.31
N THR A 207 9.41 1.29 7.09
CA THR A 207 10.28 2.19 7.85
C THR A 207 9.96 2.14 9.35
N ALA A 208 8.68 2.16 9.72
CA ALA A 208 8.25 2.04 11.11
C ALA A 208 8.68 0.70 11.74
N MET A 209 8.39 -0.44 11.11
CA MET A 209 8.75 -1.76 11.64
C MET A 209 10.26 -1.96 11.74
N ARG A 210 11.04 -1.50 10.74
CA ARG A 210 12.51 -1.55 10.80
C ARG A 210 13.06 -0.68 11.92
N ALA A 211 12.48 0.49 12.17
CA ALA A 211 12.86 1.34 13.29
C ALA A 211 12.52 0.70 14.64
N ILE A 212 11.32 0.14 14.80
CA ILE A 212 10.90 -0.57 16.02
C ILE A 212 11.87 -1.73 16.32
N LEU A 213 12.07 -2.64 15.37
CA LEU A 213 12.93 -3.81 15.57
C LEU A 213 14.40 -3.44 15.77
N ALA A 214 14.92 -2.42 15.08
CA ALA A 214 16.28 -1.92 15.33
C ALA A 214 16.45 -1.41 16.76
N ASN A 215 15.48 -0.66 17.31
CA ASN A 215 15.53 -0.19 18.69
C ASN A 215 15.40 -1.34 19.69
N LEU A 216 14.49 -2.30 19.47
CA LEU A 216 14.34 -3.48 20.35
C LEU A 216 15.60 -4.36 20.37
N ILE A 217 16.31 -4.48 19.25
CA ILE A 217 17.60 -5.21 19.18
C ILE A 217 18.73 -4.41 19.84
N GLN A 218 18.72 -3.07 19.73
CA GLN A 218 19.76 -2.20 20.28
C GLN A 218 19.64 -1.96 21.79
N TYR A 219 18.42 -1.99 22.34
CA TYR A 219 18.10 -1.67 23.74
C TYR A 219 17.33 -2.84 24.39
N PRO A 220 18.04 -3.90 24.85
CA PRO A 220 17.41 -5.10 25.41
C PRO A 220 16.45 -4.83 26.57
N GLU A 221 16.71 -3.81 27.38
CA GLU A 221 15.86 -3.38 28.49
C GLU A 221 14.48 -2.90 28.02
N VAL A 222 14.40 -2.29 26.82
CA VAL A 222 13.13 -1.91 26.19
C VAL A 222 12.40 -3.13 25.65
N ALA A 223 13.14 -4.09 25.07
CA ALA A 223 12.56 -5.34 24.59
C ALA A 223 12.01 -6.20 25.75
N GLU A 224 12.70 -6.26 26.89
CA GLU A 224 12.20 -6.93 28.09
C GLU A 224 10.91 -6.29 28.62
N GLY A 225 10.82 -4.96 28.62
CA GLY A 225 9.60 -4.22 28.97
C GLY A 225 8.42 -4.55 28.06
N VAL A 226 8.60 -4.45 26.74
CA VAL A 226 7.55 -4.79 25.75
C VAL A 226 7.12 -6.26 25.87
N LEU A 227 8.06 -7.19 26.10
CA LEU A 227 7.75 -8.59 26.33
C LEU A 227 7.03 -8.85 27.66
N ALA A 228 7.21 -8.00 28.67
CA ALA A 228 6.42 -8.07 29.91
C ALA A 228 4.98 -7.58 29.68
N GLU A 229 4.80 -6.42 29.03
CA GLU A 229 3.48 -5.87 28.67
C GLU A 229 2.65 -6.87 27.84
N LEU A 230 3.27 -7.53 26.85
CA LEU A 230 2.60 -8.56 26.04
C LEU A 230 2.16 -9.76 26.87
N ARG A 231 2.97 -10.22 27.84
CA ARG A 231 2.59 -11.33 28.73
C ARG A 231 1.46 -10.94 29.68
N GLU A 232 1.47 -9.71 30.20
CA GLU A 232 0.39 -9.17 31.04
C GLU A 232 -0.94 -9.05 30.26
N ALA A 233 -0.88 -8.76 28.96
CA ALA A 233 -2.03 -8.79 28.06
C ALA A 233 -2.51 -10.20 27.66
N GLY A 234 -1.83 -11.27 28.12
CA GLY A 234 -2.15 -12.66 27.78
C GLY A 234 -1.58 -13.12 26.43
N CYS A 235 -0.74 -12.31 25.77
CA CYS A 235 -0.05 -12.65 24.52
C CYS A 235 1.23 -13.44 24.81
N ASP A 236 1.07 -14.68 25.30
CA ASP A 236 2.19 -15.57 25.59
C ASP A 236 2.57 -16.46 24.39
N ARG A 237 3.74 -17.10 24.48
CA ARG A 237 4.31 -17.91 23.38
C ARG A 237 3.60 -19.25 23.15
N GLN A 238 2.67 -19.65 24.01
CA GLN A 238 1.83 -20.84 23.87
C GLN A 238 0.45 -20.51 23.28
N THR A 239 0.04 -19.24 23.34
CA THR A 239 -1.27 -18.75 22.87
C THR A 239 -1.23 -18.29 21.41
N ILE A 240 -0.04 -17.99 20.88
CA ILE A 240 0.16 -17.33 19.56
C ILE A 240 0.51 -18.33 18.42
N VAL A 241 0.83 -19.59 18.73
CA VAL A 241 1.13 -20.63 17.73
C VAL A 241 0.33 -21.90 18.03
N PRO A 242 -0.65 -22.27 17.19
CA PRO A 242 -1.32 -23.58 17.21
C PRO A 242 -0.41 -24.75 16.84
#